data_AF-A0A1I8ABS9-F1
#
_entry.id   AF-A0A1I8ABS9-F1
#
_cell.length_a   1.000
_cell.length_b   1.000
_cell.length_c   1.000
_cell.angle_alpha   90.00
_cell.angle_beta   90.00
_cell.angle_gamma   90.00
#
_symmetry.space_group_name_H-M   'P 1'
#
loop_
_entity.id
_entity.type
_entity.pdbx_description
1 polymer ?
#
loop_
_entity_poly.entity_id
_entity_poly.type
_entity_poly.pdbx_seq_one_letter_code
_entity_poly.pdbx_strand_id
1 'polypeptide(L)'
;MPHAQHMIETCNKMWHSSKNYEEYTAYLLCVKFALGEQRIWPGKLRIHKRAHSWVRDAWLTSNDWTDLDFMFHGWKIEDLETAKDFVSPFTKDFNVSECGRGYSGWHYRSDKKKPREEIKRQLANFEKQQMDSHPKEGRIPYFLAVPDIGECYPYCEDI
;
A
#
# COMPACT_ATOMS: atom_id res chain seq x y z
N MET A 1 11.02 -9.58 -13.84
CA MET A 1 9.69 -10.20 -13.70
C MET A 1 9.34 -10.79 -15.06
N PRO A 2 9.77 -12.03 -15.33
CA PRO A 2 9.67 -12.59 -16.68
C PRO A 2 8.21 -12.70 -17.16
N HIS A 3 7.26 -12.98 -16.26
CA HIS A 3 5.83 -13.13 -16.60
C HIS A 3 5.03 -11.81 -16.68
N ALA A 4 5.69 -10.65 -16.59
CA ALA A 4 4.99 -9.35 -16.61
C ALA A 4 5.73 -8.33 -17.49
N GLN A 5 6.54 -8.78 -18.44
CA GLN A 5 7.37 -7.92 -19.29
C GLN A 5 6.53 -6.89 -20.05
N HIS A 6 5.44 -7.33 -20.69
CA HIS A 6 4.52 -6.45 -21.40
C HIS A 6 3.89 -5.39 -20.47
N MET A 7 3.39 -5.81 -19.31
CA MET A 7 2.82 -4.91 -18.31
C MET A 7 3.83 -3.86 -17.83
N ILE A 8 5.09 -4.24 -17.63
CA ILE A 8 6.17 -3.32 -17.22
C ILE A 8 6.43 -2.28 -18.30
N GLU A 9 6.51 -2.68 -19.56
CA GLU A 9 6.71 -1.75 -20.69
C GLU A 9 5.53 -0.77 -20.82
N THR A 10 4.30 -1.27 -20.68
CA THR A 10 3.09 -0.45 -20.71
C THR A 10 3.05 0.54 -19.54
N CYS A 11 3.33 0.11 -18.31
CA CYS A 11 3.43 1.03 -17.18
C CYS A 11 4.55 2.07 -17.40
N ASN A 12 5.68 1.68 -17.98
CA ASN A 12 6.77 2.60 -18.29
C ASN A 12 6.38 3.65 -19.34
N LYS A 13 5.64 3.26 -20.39
CA LYS A 13 5.05 4.20 -21.36
C LYS A 13 4.12 5.20 -20.65
N MET A 14 3.23 4.72 -19.76
CA MET A 14 2.31 5.58 -18.98
C MET A 14 3.05 6.59 -18.09
N TRP A 15 4.12 6.14 -17.43
CA TRP A 15 4.99 7.00 -16.62
C TRP A 15 5.57 8.15 -17.45
N HIS A 16 6.14 7.86 -18.62
CA HIS A 16 6.75 8.87 -19.48
C HIS A 16 5.72 9.82 -20.13
N SER A 17 4.48 9.37 -20.33
CA SER A 17 3.41 10.22 -20.88
C SER A 17 2.68 11.07 -19.85
N SER A 18 2.82 10.75 -18.55
CA SER A 18 2.10 11.41 -17.46
C SER A 18 2.52 12.86 -17.27
N LYS A 19 1.56 13.79 -17.27
CA LYS A 19 1.79 15.24 -17.16
C LYS A 19 1.28 15.85 -15.86
N ASN A 20 0.49 15.11 -15.10
CA ASN A 20 -0.19 15.60 -13.91
C ASN A 20 -0.35 14.48 -12.86
N TYR A 21 -0.86 14.85 -11.68
CA TYR A 21 -0.99 13.92 -10.56
C TYR A 21 -2.04 12.84 -10.83
N GLU A 22 -3.07 13.19 -11.58
CA GLU A 22 -4.14 12.32 -12.02
C GLU A 22 -3.61 11.15 -12.86
N GLU A 23 -2.85 11.46 -13.90
CA GLU A 23 -2.21 10.49 -14.81
C GLU A 23 -1.13 9.67 -14.10
N TYR A 24 -0.37 10.29 -13.18
CA TYR A 24 0.63 9.58 -12.37
C TYR A 24 -0.01 8.48 -11.54
N THR A 25 -1.25 8.72 -11.08
CA THR A 25 -1.94 7.74 -10.26
C THR A 25 -2.40 6.53 -11.07
N ALA A 26 -2.74 6.71 -12.35
CA ALA A 26 -2.99 5.60 -13.27
C ALA A 26 -1.73 4.73 -13.46
N TYR A 27 -0.55 5.35 -13.59
CA TYR A 27 0.73 4.62 -13.59
C TYR A 27 0.96 3.81 -12.30
N LEU A 28 0.72 4.41 -11.12
CA LEU A 28 0.86 3.71 -9.84
C LEU A 28 -0.05 2.47 -9.74
N LEU A 29 -1.27 2.56 -10.27
CA LEU A 29 -2.19 1.44 -10.33
C LEU A 29 -1.70 0.36 -11.31
N CYS A 30 -1.19 0.74 -12.48
CA CYS A 30 -0.59 -0.19 -13.44
C CYS A 30 0.52 -1.03 -12.79
N VAL A 31 1.47 -0.38 -12.09
CA VAL A 31 2.55 -1.07 -11.38
C VAL A 31 2.00 -2.02 -10.29
N LYS A 32 0.96 -1.61 -9.56
CA LYS A 32 0.31 -2.48 -8.56
C LYS A 32 -0.32 -3.72 -9.19
N PHE A 33 -0.91 -3.62 -10.38
CA PHE A 33 -1.46 -4.77 -11.10
C PHE A 33 -0.34 -5.70 -11.58
N ALA A 34 0.73 -5.17 -12.18
CA ALA A 34 1.92 -5.94 -12.57
C ALA A 34 2.52 -6.74 -11.40
N LEU A 35 2.65 -6.08 -10.24
CA LEU A 35 3.11 -6.72 -9.00
C LEU A 35 2.09 -7.74 -8.46
N GLY A 36 0.79 -7.50 -8.66
CA GLY A 36 -0.29 -8.38 -8.25
C GLY A 36 -0.43 -9.66 -9.08
N GLU A 37 0.04 -9.63 -10.33
CA GLU A 37 0.19 -10.77 -11.24
C GLU A 37 1.38 -11.65 -10.82
N GLN A 38 2.51 -11.05 -10.42
CA GLN A 38 3.66 -11.77 -9.88
C GLN A 38 3.60 -11.93 -8.35
N ARG A 39 2.78 -12.87 -7.86
CA ARG A 39 2.62 -13.09 -6.41
C ARG A 39 3.75 -13.87 -5.74
N ILE A 40 4.58 -14.54 -6.54
CA ILE A 40 5.74 -15.31 -6.09
C ILE A 40 6.96 -14.70 -6.79
N TRP A 41 7.58 -13.72 -6.14
CA TRP A 41 8.86 -13.18 -6.57
C TRP A 41 9.94 -14.20 -6.18
N PRO A 42 10.91 -14.52 -7.06
CA PRO A 42 11.60 -15.82 -7.16
C PRO A 42 11.81 -16.51 -5.80
N GLY A 43 10.78 -17.24 -5.35
CA GLY A 43 10.70 -17.96 -4.08
C GLY A 43 10.94 -17.18 -2.77
N LYS A 44 11.18 -15.86 -2.81
CA LYS A 44 11.70 -15.08 -1.66
C LYS A 44 10.79 -13.96 -1.17
N LEU A 45 9.87 -13.46 -2.00
CA LEU A 45 8.96 -12.37 -1.62
C LEU A 45 7.53 -12.69 -2.07
N ARG A 46 6.60 -12.65 -1.12
CA ARG A 46 5.15 -12.81 -1.35
C ARG A 46 4.46 -11.46 -1.19
N ILE A 47 3.85 -10.97 -2.27
CA ILE A 47 2.96 -9.81 -2.20
C ILE A 47 1.56 -10.33 -1.89
N HIS A 48 1.07 -10.01 -0.69
CA HIS A 48 -0.28 -10.38 -0.28
C HIS A 48 -1.32 -9.49 -0.98
N LYS A 49 -2.55 -10.00 -1.11
CA LYS A 49 -3.68 -9.17 -1.54
C LYS A 49 -3.82 -7.96 -0.59
N ARG A 50 -4.34 -6.84 -1.12
CA ARG A 50 -4.68 -5.66 -0.31
C ARG A 50 -5.47 -6.10 0.93
N ALA A 51 -5.09 -5.58 2.11
CA ALA A 51 -5.68 -5.93 3.41
C ALA A 51 -5.53 -7.41 3.87
N HIS A 52 -4.61 -8.17 3.26
CA HIS A 52 -4.32 -9.57 3.65
C HIS A 52 -2.86 -9.78 4.11
N SER A 53 -2.15 -8.69 4.44
CA SER A 53 -0.83 -8.73 5.10
C SER A 53 -0.88 -8.01 6.45
N TRP A 54 0.20 -8.17 7.20
CA TRP A 54 0.40 -7.62 8.53
C TRP A 54 0.71 -6.11 8.59
N VAL A 55 1.10 -5.44 7.50
CA VAL A 55 1.52 -4.03 7.58
C VAL A 55 0.48 -3.13 6.95
N ARG A 56 0.02 -2.13 7.70
CA ARG A 56 -0.96 -1.15 7.27
C ARG A 56 -0.45 0.26 7.56
N ASP A 57 -0.70 1.17 6.63
CA ASP A 57 -0.42 2.59 6.85
C ASP A 57 -1.38 3.13 7.94
N ALA A 58 -0.82 3.83 8.93
CA ALA A 58 -1.54 4.30 10.10
C ALA A 58 -2.53 5.43 9.75
N TRP A 59 -2.24 6.23 8.72
CA TRP A 59 -3.14 7.30 8.29
C TRP A 59 -4.50 6.79 7.81
N LEU A 60 -4.56 5.55 7.32
CA LEU A 60 -5.81 4.95 6.81
C LEU A 60 -6.89 4.80 7.88
N THR A 61 -6.50 4.79 9.16
CA THR A 61 -7.42 4.62 10.29
C THR A 61 -7.04 5.53 11.45
N SER A 62 -6.56 6.75 11.17
CA SER A 62 -6.24 7.74 12.22
C SER A 62 -5.31 7.21 13.33
N ASN A 63 -4.36 6.36 12.93
CA ASN A 63 -3.39 5.65 13.76
C ASN A 63 -3.97 4.59 14.71
N ASP A 64 -5.23 4.21 14.53
CA ASP A 64 -5.87 3.11 15.26
C ASP A 64 -5.44 1.73 14.72
N TRP A 65 -5.41 0.73 15.59
CA TRP A 65 -4.86 -0.60 15.27
C TRP A 65 -5.58 -1.75 15.99
N THR A 66 -5.34 -2.97 15.52
CA THR A 66 -5.76 -4.24 16.12
C THR A 66 -4.59 -5.20 16.28
N ASP A 67 -4.78 -6.33 16.98
CA ASP A 67 -3.75 -7.37 17.10
C ASP A 67 -3.37 -8.05 15.77
N LEU A 68 -4.08 -7.74 14.67
CA LEU A 68 -3.73 -8.20 13.32
C LEU A 68 -2.82 -7.21 12.57
N ASP A 69 -2.65 -6.01 13.11
CA ASP A 69 -1.87 -4.94 12.49
C ASP A 69 -0.45 -4.89 13.08
N PHE A 70 0.52 -4.66 12.21
CA PHE A 70 1.87 -4.24 12.54
C PHE A 70 2.02 -2.80 12.08
N MET A 71 2.02 -1.88 13.04
CA MET A 71 2.04 -0.44 12.77
C MET A 71 3.47 0.08 12.88
N PHE A 72 4.10 0.39 11.74
CA PHE A 72 5.42 1.02 11.71
C PHE A 72 5.39 2.24 10.79
N HIS A 73 4.52 3.19 11.12
CA HIS A 73 4.26 4.35 10.29
C HIS A 73 4.59 5.64 11.06
N GLY A 74 5.25 6.60 10.40
CA GLY A 74 5.51 7.91 10.97
C GLY A 74 6.57 7.97 12.08
N TRP A 75 7.40 6.93 12.28
CA TRP A 75 8.45 6.96 13.32
C TRP A 75 9.50 8.06 13.10
N LYS A 76 9.68 8.55 11.85
CA LYS A 76 10.62 9.63 11.54
C LYS A 76 10.02 11.04 11.71
N ILE A 77 8.84 11.16 12.30
CA ILE A 77 8.33 12.46 12.75
C ILE A 77 9.08 12.81 14.04
N GLU A 78 9.41 14.09 14.22
CA GLU A 78 10.15 14.63 15.36
C GLU A 78 9.72 14.01 16.70
N ASP A 79 10.63 14.04 17.67
CA ASP A 79 10.48 13.52 19.05
C ASP A 79 9.02 13.29 19.45
N LEU A 80 8.68 12.05 19.85
CA LEU A 80 7.30 11.67 20.17
C LEU A 80 6.67 12.61 21.22
N GLU A 81 7.48 13.27 22.04
CA GLU A 81 7.07 14.27 23.01
C GLU A 81 6.68 15.63 22.39
N THR A 82 7.21 15.98 21.22
CA THR A 82 7.03 17.28 20.55
C THR A 82 6.12 17.23 19.32
N ALA A 83 5.78 16.03 18.82
CA ALA A 83 4.89 15.85 17.69
C ALA A 83 3.46 16.38 17.97
N LYS A 84 3.12 17.54 17.38
CA LYS A 84 1.80 18.19 17.58
C LYS A 84 0.71 17.68 16.64
N ASP A 85 1.09 17.33 15.41
CA ASP A 85 0.15 17.00 14.33
C ASP A 85 0.03 15.48 14.07
N PHE A 86 0.79 14.67 14.81
CA PHE A 86 0.80 13.22 14.66
C PHE A 86 0.73 12.51 16.01
N VAL A 87 -0.41 11.88 16.28
CA VAL A 87 -0.57 11.01 17.45
C VAL A 87 0.01 9.64 17.12
N SER A 88 1.28 9.43 17.45
CA SER A 88 1.95 8.14 17.26
C SER A 88 1.16 6.98 17.88
N PRO A 89 1.14 5.79 17.24
CA PRO A 89 0.58 4.59 17.85
C PRO A 89 1.41 4.09 19.04
N PHE A 90 2.58 4.67 19.31
CA PHE A 90 3.48 4.33 20.40
C PHE A 90 3.50 5.39 21.50
N THR A 91 3.68 4.97 22.76
CA THR A 91 3.78 5.87 23.91
C THR A 91 5.20 6.41 24.15
N LYS A 92 6.22 5.76 23.58
CA LYS A 92 7.64 6.13 23.71
C LYS A 92 8.47 5.51 22.59
N ASP A 93 9.70 5.99 22.45
CA ASP A 93 10.64 5.50 21.45
C ASP A 93 11.12 4.07 21.72
N PHE A 94 11.60 3.41 20.66
CA PHE A 94 12.10 2.05 20.73
C PHE A 94 13.49 2.00 21.35
N ASN A 95 13.60 1.25 22.44
CA ASN A 95 14.90 0.88 22.97
C ASN A 95 15.41 -0.37 22.22
N VAL A 96 16.40 -0.17 21.34
CA VAL A 96 16.96 -1.25 20.51
C VAL A 96 17.54 -2.39 21.36
N SER A 97 17.99 -2.11 22.58
CA SER A 97 18.51 -3.14 23.49
C SER A 97 17.43 -4.13 23.98
N GLU A 98 16.15 -3.77 23.85
CA GLU A 98 15.03 -4.65 24.19
C GLU A 98 14.74 -5.65 23.05
N CYS A 99 15.29 -5.46 21.84
CA CYS A 99 15.00 -6.25 20.64
C CYS A 99 15.48 -7.71 20.79
N GLY A 100 14.59 -8.70 20.56
CA GLY A 100 14.91 -10.12 20.70
C GLY A 100 13.79 -11.07 20.26
N ARG A 101 13.96 -12.38 20.48
CA ARG A 101 12.91 -13.38 20.19
C ARG A 101 11.74 -13.19 21.16
N GLY A 102 10.60 -12.74 20.63
CA GLY A 102 9.38 -12.50 21.41
C GLY A 102 9.23 -11.07 21.95
N TYR A 103 9.77 -10.07 21.24
CA TYR A 103 9.84 -8.66 21.66
C TYR A 103 8.60 -8.12 22.39
N SER A 104 8.80 -7.69 23.64
CA SER A 104 7.83 -6.97 24.48
C SER A 104 8.03 -5.45 24.48
N GLY A 105 8.89 -4.89 23.63
CA GLY A 105 9.16 -3.44 23.58
C GLY A 105 8.23 -2.66 22.63
N TRP A 106 7.18 -3.31 22.11
CA TRP A 106 6.12 -2.61 21.37
C TRP A 106 5.21 -1.89 22.37
N HIS A 107 5.59 -0.69 22.77
CA HIS A 107 4.82 0.14 23.71
C HIS A 107 3.67 0.85 23.01
N TYR A 108 2.70 0.07 22.52
CA TYR A 108 1.54 0.62 21.86
C TYR A 108 0.63 1.40 22.82
N ARG A 109 0.03 2.45 22.29
CA ARG A 109 -1.05 3.20 22.91
C ARG A 109 -2.32 2.35 22.99
N SER A 110 -2.78 2.07 24.20
CA SER A 110 -3.99 1.29 24.43
C SER A 110 -5.26 2.01 23.95
N ASP A 111 -5.29 3.35 23.97
CA ASP A 111 -6.40 4.17 23.47
C ASP A 111 -6.58 4.09 21.95
N LYS A 112 -5.50 3.75 21.24
CA LYS A 112 -5.47 3.51 19.79
C LYS A 112 -5.82 2.07 19.39
N LYS A 113 -5.87 1.14 20.35
CA LYS A 113 -6.34 -0.22 20.07
C LYS A 113 -7.86 -0.21 19.91
N LYS A 114 -8.36 -0.64 18.75
CA LYS A 114 -9.81 -0.68 18.45
C LYS A 114 -10.29 -2.10 18.13
N PRO A 115 -11.60 -2.38 18.30
CA PRO A 115 -12.20 -3.60 17.79
C PRO A 115 -12.05 -3.71 16.27
N ARG A 116 -11.94 -4.94 15.75
CA ARG A 116 -11.77 -5.21 14.31
C ARG A 116 -12.86 -4.57 13.45
N GLU A 117 -14.11 -4.57 13.92
CA GLU A 117 -15.22 -3.97 13.17
C GLU A 117 -15.10 -2.46 13.03
N GLU A 118 -14.48 -1.78 14.01
CA GLU A 118 -14.23 -0.35 13.91
C GLU A 118 -13.15 -0.05 12.87
N ILE A 119 -12.05 -0.79 12.87
CA ILE A 119 -11.00 -0.67 11.84
C ILE A 119 -11.54 -0.98 10.45
N LYS A 120 -12.38 -2.02 10.29
CA LYS A 120 -13.05 -2.32 9.01
C LYS A 120 -13.93 -1.17 8.54
N ARG A 121 -14.69 -0.53 9.45
CA ARG A 121 -15.50 0.65 9.14
C ARG A 121 -14.64 1.84 8.71
N GLN A 122 -13.55 2.12 9.41
CA GLN A 122 -12.63 3.20 9.06
C GLN A 122 -12.01 2.97 7.67
N LEU A 123 -11.56 1.74 7.39
CA LEU A 123 -11.03 1.37 6.08
C LEU A 123 -12.06 1.53 4.96
N ALA A 124 -13.28 1.07 5.17
CA ALA A 124 -14.35 1.22 4.18
C ALA A 124 -14.70 2.70 3.93
N ASN A 125 -14.66 3.55 4.97
CA ASN A 125 -14.87 4.99 4.83
C ASN A 125 -13.74 5.65 4.08
N PHE A 126 -12.49 5.32 4.39
CA PHE A 126 -11.32 5.78 3.64
C PHE A 126 -11.42 5.36 2.17
N GLU A 127 -11.80 4.11 1.90
CA GLU A 127 -12.00 3.61 0.54
C GLU A 127 -13.06 4.40 -0.23
N LYS A 128 -14.21 4.71 0.39
CA LYS A 128 -15.24 5.56 -0.20
C LYS A 128 -14.74 6.98 -0.45
N GLN A 129 -14.04 7.57 0.52
CA GLN A 129 -13.49 8.91 0.36
C GLN A 129 -12.49 8.96 -0.81
N GLN A 130 -11.60 7.96 -0.92
CA GLN A 130 -10.73 7.83 -2.07
C GLN A 130 -11.56 7.65 -3.35
N MET A 131 -12.57 6.78 -3.36
CA MET A 131 -13.47 6.65 -4.51
C MET A 131 -14.15 7.95 -4.90
N ASP A 132 -14.35 8.92 -4.01
CA ASP A 132 -14.99 10.19 -4.33
C ASP A 132 -13.97 11.25 -4.77
N SER A 133 -12.82 11.32 -4.11
CA SER A 133 -11.79 12.34 -4.34
C SER A 133 -10.77 11.96 -5.42
N HIS A 134 -10.64 10.69 -5.75
CA HIS A 134 -9.61 10.24 -6.69
C HIS A 134 -9.91 10.70 -8.12
N PRO A 135 -8.92 11.09 -8.91
CA PRO A 135 -9.16 11.51 -10.29
C PRO A 135 -9.86 10.45 -11.13
N LYS A 136 -10.79 10.84 -12.01
CA LYS A 136 -11.57 9.89 -12.82
C LYS A 136 -10.67 9.08 -13.75
N GLU A 137 -9.64 9.73 -14.28
CA GLU A 137 -8.59 9.20 -15.13
C GLU A 137 -7.86 8.05 -14.43
N GLY A 138 -7.57 8.21 -13.14
CA GLY A 138 -7.00 7.16 -12.30
C GLY A 138 -7.97 6.03 -11.92
N ARG A 139 -9.28 6.17 -12.19
CA ARG A 139 -10.28 5.10 -11.94
C ARG A 139 -10.55 4.25 -13.17
N ILE A 140 -10.10 4.66 -14.35
CA ILE A 140 -10.30 3.91 -15.60
C ILE A 140 -9.39 2.67 -15.56
N PRO A 141 -9.94 1.45 -15.71
CA PRO A 141 -9.12 0.24 -15.86
C PRO A 141 -8.15 0.39 -17.04
N TYR A 142 -6.86 0.08 -16.82
CA TYR A 142 -5.82 0.34 -17.81
C TYR A 142 -6.10 -0.31 -19.18
N PHE A 143 -6.67 -1.52 -19.20
CA PHE A 143 -7.01 -2.26 -20.42
C PHE A 143 -8.16 -1.63 -21.23
N LEU A 144 -8.84 -0.62 -20.66
CA LEU A 144 -9.81 0.22 -21.37
C LEU A 144 -9.19 1.52 -21.88
N ALA A 145 -7.99 1.88 -21.42
CA ALA A 145 -7.28 3.09 -21.80
C ALA A 145 -6.21 2.83 -22.89
N VAL A 146 -5.63 1.62 -22.93
CA VAL A 146 -4.60 1.22 -23.89
C VAL A 146 -4.84 -0.21 -24.41
N PRO A 147 -4.43 -0.53 -25.65
CA PRO A 147 -4.39 -1.90 -26.12
C PRO A 147 -3.44 -2.75 -25.26
N ASP A 148 -3.96 -3.81 -24.67
CA ASP A 148 -3.21 -4.75 -23.82
C ASP A 148 -2.85 -6.00 -24.65
N ILE A 149 -3.82 -6.88 -24.88
CA ILE A 149 -3.64 -8.11 -25.68
C ILE A 149 -3.27 -7.82 -27.15
N GLY A 150 -3.75 -6.71 -27.70
CA GLY A 150 -3.57 -6.36 -29.12
C GLY A 150 -2.11 -6.12 -29.53
N GLU A 151 -1.23 -5.75 -28.59
CA GLU A 151 0.18 -5.49 -28.89
C GLU A 151 1.04 -6.76 -28.92
N CYS A 152 0.62 -7.82 -28.22
CA CYS A 152 1.43 -9.03 -28.04
C CYS A 152 0.81 -10.32 -28.59
N TYR A 153 -0.48 -10.32 -28.95
CA TYR A 153 -1.17 -11.52 -29.43
C TYR A 153 -0.56 -12.08 -30.73
N PRO A 154 -0.43 -13.42 -30.87
CA PRO A 154 -0.78 -14.49 -29.92
C PRO A 154 0.35 -14.87 -28.94
N TYR A 155 1.46 -14.15 -28.97
CA TYR A 155 2.72 -14.52 -28.31
C TYR A 155 2.96 -13.76 -27.00
N CYS A 156 1.89 -13.36 -26.30
CA CYS A 156 1.98 -12.57 -25.07
C CYS A 156 2.78 -13.26 -23.95
N GLU A 157 2.98 -14.57 -24.05
CA GLU A 157 3.70 -15.41 -23.07
C GLU A 157 5.13 -15.78 -23.53
N ASP A 158 5.54 -15.40 -24.75
CA ASP A 158 6.79 -15.87 -25.36
C ASP A 158 8.00 -14.95 -25.08
N ILE A 159 7.92 -14.07 -24.07
CA ILE A 159 8.97 -13.10 -23.70
C ILE A 159 9.64 -13.43 -22.37
#